data_AF-A0A2M9LJL7-F1
#
_entry.id   AF-A0A2M9LJL7-F1
#
_cell.length_a   1.000
_cell.length_b   1.000
_cell.length_c   1.000
_cell.angle_alpha   90.00
_cell.angle_beta   90.00
_cell.angle_gamma   90.00
#
_symmetry.space_group_name_H-M   'P 1'
#
loop_
_entity.id
_entity.type
_entity.pdbx_description
1 polymer ?
#
loop_
_entity_poly.entity_id
_entity_poly.type
_entity_poly.pdbx_seq_one_letter_code
_entity_poly.pdbx_strand_id
1 'polypeptide(L)'
;MASYDGKLHAVYPSAEGTDNLRHTTWTKDGGWTEPKDLVGHESKRTPALLTFKDGPAGSQREALLLVHRGVALYVRTGSGSTC
;
A
#
# COMPACT_ATOMS: atom_id res chain seq x y z
N MET A 1 -0.67 -9.37 -1.31
CA MET A 1 -1.76 -9.62 -0.33
C MET A 1 -1.14 -10.19 0.93
N ALA A 2 -1.76 -9.97 2.09
CA ALA A 2 -1.25 -10.45 3.37
C ALA A 2 -2.41 -10.73 4.35
N SER A 3 -2.24 -11.72 5.22
CA SER A 3 -3.21 -12.04 6.27
C SER A 3 -2.89 -11.25 7.54
N TYR A 4 -3.82 -10.45 8.04
CA TYR A 4 -3.66 -9.60 9.22
C TYR A 4 -5.00 -9.43 9.93
N ASP A 5 -4.99 -9.43 11.27
CA ASP A 5 -6.20 -9.28 12.10
C ASP A 5 -7.34 -10.25 11.71
N GLY A 6 -6.98 -11.49 11.35
CA GLY A 6 -7.94 -12.52 10.93
C GLY A 6 -8.59 -12.29 9.56
N LYS A 7 -8.11 -11.32 8.77
CA LYS A 7 -8.61 -10.98 7.44
C LYS A 7 -7.51 -11.09 6.40
N LEU A 8 -7.88 -11.36 5.15
CA LEU A 8 -6.95 -11.25 4.03
C LEU A 8 -7.03 -9.84 3.43
N HIS A 9 -5.93 -9.12 3.43
CA HIS A 9 -5.83 -7.76 2.87
C HIS A 9 -5.22 -7.81 1.47
N ALA A 10 -5.88 -7.11 0.53
CA ALA A 10 -5.41 -6.95 -0.84
C ALA A 10 -5.32 -5.46 -1.19
N VAL A 11 -4.17 -5.06 -1.74
CA VAL A 11 -3.95 -3.72 -2.28
C VAL A 11 -3.49 -3.86 -3.73
N TYR A 12 -4.11 -3.12 -4.64
CA TYR A 12 -3.83 -3.20 -6.08
C TYR A 12 -4.11 -1.86 -6.78
N PRO A 13 -3.52 -1.61 -7.96
CA PRO A 13 -3.79 -0.40 -8.74
C PRO A 13 -5.24 -0.36 -9.23
N SER A 14 -5.81 0.83 -9.33
CA SER A 14 -7.12 1.03 -9.96
C SER A 14 -7.10 0.60 -11.44
N ALA A 15 -8.18 -0.04 -11.89
CA ALA A 15 -8.38 -0.37 -13.30
C ALA A 15 -8.94 0.82 -14.10
N GLU A 16 -9.48 1.84 -13.43
CA GLU A 16 -10.19 2.98 -14.01
C GLU A 16 -9.26 4.08 -14.55
N GLY A 17 -8.01 3.74 -14.87
CA GLY A 17 -7.02 4.68 -15.40
C GLY A 17 -6.52 5.74 -14.41
N THR A 18 -6.87 5.62 -13.12
CA THR A 18 -6.30 6.45 -12.05
C THR A 18 -5.04 5.81 -11.48
N ASP A 19 -4.12 6.62 -10.96
CA ASP A 19 -2.90 6.14 -10.31
C ASP A 19 -3.13 5.69 -8.86
N ASN A 20 -4.38 5.74 -8.38
CA ASN A 20 -4.74 5.37 -7.02
C ASN A 20 -4.55 3.87 -6.76
N LEU A 21 -4.03 3.56 -5.59
CA LEU A 21 -4.12 2.20 -5.04
C LEU A 21 -5.48 2.02 -4.36
N ARG A 22 -6.06 0.82 -4.50
CA ARG A 22 -7.31 0.43 -3.83
C ARG A 22 -7.03 -0.67 -2.82
N HIS A 23 -7.70 -0.63 -1.67
CA HIS A 23 -7.61 -1.59 -0.59
C HIS A 23 -8.96 -2.29 -0.39
N THR A 24 -8.91 -3.60 -0.26
CA THR A 24 -10.06 -4.43 0.15
C THR A 24 -9.62 -5.51 1.14
N THR A 25 -10.59 -6.01 1.90
CA THR A 25 -10.41 -7.10 2.85
C THR A 25 -11.35 -8.26 2.52
N TRP A 26 -10.91 -9.47 2.79
CA TRP A 26 -11.74 -10.67 2.71
C TRP A 26 -11.91 -11.32 4.08
N THR A 27 -13.15 -11.75 4.35
CA THR A 27 -13.48 -12.62 5.48
C THR A 27 -14.16 -13.89 4.98
N LYS A 28 -14.05 -14.97 5.77
CA LYS A 28 -14.68 -16.25 5.45
C LYS A 28 -16.20 -16.14 5.26
N ASP A 29 -16.84 -15.35 6.10
CA ASP A 29 -18.30 -15.27 6.16
C ASP A 29 -18.88 -14.19 5.23
N GLY A 30 -18.07 -13.20 4.85
CA GLY A 30 -18.53 -12.02 4.08
C GLY A 30 -17.91 -11.88 2.68
N GLY A 31 -16.90 -12.68 2.33
CA GLY A 31 -16.20 -12.53 1.06
C GLY A 31 -15.37 -11.25 1.00
N TRP A 32 -15.10 -10.78 -0.23
CA TRP A 32 -14.37 -9.53 -0.47
C TRP A 32 -15.28 -8.32 -0.22
N THR A 33 -14.78 -7.35 0.53
CA THR A 33 -15.44 -6.06 0.71
C THR A 33 -15.35 -5.19 -0.56
N GLU A 34 -16.21 -4.19 -0.66
CA GLU A 34 -16.07 -3.17 -1.71
C GLU A 34 -14.70 -2.46 -1.60
N PRO A 35 -13.92 -2.39 -2.69
CA PRO A 35 -12.60 -1.75 -2.68
C PRO A 35 -12.69 -0.25 -2.41
N LYS A 36 -11.84 0.26 -1.54
CA LYS A 36 -11.74 1.69 -1.22
C LYS A 36 -10.41 2.26 -1.65
N ASP A 37 -10.40 3.50 -2.11
CA ASP A 37 -9.18 4.19 -2.49
C ASP A 37 -8.29 4.45 -1.27
N LEU A 38 -7.00 4.17 -1.41
CA LEU A 38 -5.98 4.37 -0.40
C LEU A 38 -5.37 5.78 -0.61
N VAL A 39 -6.01 6.78 0.00
CA VAL A 39 -5.65 8.19 -0.13
C VAL A 39 -4.18 8.43 0.24
N GLY A 40 -3.47 9.20 -0.59
CA GLY A 40 -2.05 9.52 -0.39
C GLY A 40 -1.07 8.48 -0.93
N HIS A 41 -1.57 7.39 -1.53
CA HIS A 41 -0.76 6.33 -2.13
C HIS A 41 -1.11 6.11 -3.60
N GLU A 42 -0.19 6.53 -4.46
CA GLU A 42 -0.33 6.40 -5.91
C GLU A 42 0.76 5.49 -6.49
N SER A 43 0.37 4.58 -7.39
CA SER A 43 1.26 3.70 -8.14
C SER A 43 0.55 3.06 -9.32
N LYS A 44 1.18 3.11 -10.50
CA LYS A 44 0.77 2.34 -11.69
C LYS A 44 1.18 0.86 -11.66
N ARG A 45 1.95 0.45 -10.63
CA ARG A 45 2.51 -0.89 -10.51
C ARG A 45 1.95 -1.62 -9.31
N THR A 46 1.85 -2.94 -9.43
CA THR A 46 1.40 -3.82 -8.35
C THR A 46 2.28 -3.63 -7.11
N PRO A 47 1.69 -3.25 -5.97
CA PRO A 47 2.42 -3.06 -4.74
C PRO A 47 2.69 -4.40 -4.03
N ALA A 48 3.67 -4.41 -3.12
CA ALA A 48 3.93 -5.52 -2.22
C ALA A 48 3.29 -5.22 -0.85
N LEU A 49 2.60 -6.21 -0.28
CA LEU A 49 1.97 -6.11 1.03
C LEU A 49 2.47 -7.28 1.89
N LEU A 50 2.92 -6.98 3.11
CA LEU A 50 3.40 -7.97 4.07
C LEU A 50 2.93 -7.65 5.48
N THR A 51 2.80 -8.69 6.31
CA THR A 51 2.67 -8.50 7.75
C THR A 51 4.04 -8.34 8.38
N PHE A 52 4.15 -7.33 9.22
CA PHE A 52 5.36 -6.98 9.93
C PHE A 52 5.11 -7.16 11.41
N LYS A 53 6.03 -7.85 12.10
CA LYS A 53 6.00 -7.98 13.55
C LYS A 53 7.24 -7.32 14.11
N ASP A 54 7.05 -6.42 15.07
CA ASP A 54 8.14 -5.67 15.69
C ASP A 54 8.11 -5.79 17.22
N GLY A 55 9.29 -5.79 17.84
CA GLY A 55 9.47 -5.84 19.28
C GLY A 55 9.85 -7.21 19.86
N PRO A 56 10.06 -7.27 21.20
CA PRO A 56 10.55 -8.47 21.88
C PRO A 56 9.57 -9.64 21.79
N ALA A 57 10.08 -10.87 21.79
CA ALA A 57 9.26 -12.07 21.85
C ALA A 57 8.30 -12.02 23.05
N GLY A 58 7.00 -12.24 22.80
CA GLY A 58 5.94 -12.14 23.81
C GLY A 58 5.29 -10.76 23.98
N SER A 59 5.78 -9.72 23.30
CA SER A 59 5.18 -8.37 23.32
C SER A 59 5.25 -7.68 21.94
N GLN A 60 5.14 -8.49 20.89
CA GLN A 60 5.27 -8.02 19.51
C GLN A 60 4.07 -7.20 19.10
N ARG A 61 4.33 -6.10 18.39
CA ARG A 61 3.32 -5.34 17.65
C ARG A 61 3.23 -5.92 16.24
N GLU A 62 2.03 -6.22 15.79
CA GLU A 62 1.80 -6.58 14.40
C GLU A 62 1.33 -5.35 13.62
N ALA A 63 1.78 -5.22 12.38
CA ALA A 63 1.40 -4.15 11.47
C ALA A 63 1.33 -4.68 10.03
N LEU A 64 0.63 -3.96 9.16
CA LEU A 64 0.67 -4.16 7.72
C LEU A 64 1.64 -3.14 7.10
N LEU A 65 2.64 -3.63 6.38
CA LEU A 65 3.56 -2.80 5.63
C LEU A 65 3.24 -2.89 4.13
N LEU A 66 2.91 -1.74 3.54
CA LEU A 66 2.69 -1.57 2.11
C LEU A 66 3.93 -0.92 1.48
N VAL A 67 4.52 -1.60 0.50
CA VAL A 67 5.63 -1.07 -0.29
C VAL A 67 5.18 -0.93 -1.74
N HIS A 68 5.23 0.28 -2.26
CA HIS A 68 4.91 0.57 -3.66
C HIS A 68 5.88 1.58 -4.24
N ARG A 69 6.00 1.58 -5.57
CA ARG A 69 6.76 2.62 -6.26
C ARG A 69 5.86 3.85 -6.37
N GLY A 70 6.31 4.98 -5.87
CA GLY A 70 5.62 6.26 -6.11
C GLY A 70 5.64 6.62 -7.59
N VAL A 71 4.75 7.54 -7.98
CA VAL A 71 4.62 8.04 -9.36
C VAL A 71 5.71 9.08 -9.72
N ALA A 72 6.65 9.38 -8.82
CA ALA A 72 7.53 10.56 -8.91
C ALA A 72 8.24 10.75 -10.27
N LEU A 73 7.88 11.86 -10.93
CA LEU A 73 8.80 12.69 -11.72
C LEU A 73 9.80 13.31 -10.74
N TYR A 74 11.08 13.00 -10.90
CA TYR A 74 12.16 13.69 -10.19
C TYR A 74 12.28 15.12 -10.76
N VAL A 75 11.75 16.13 -10.06
CA VAL A 75 12.09 17.54 -10.34
C VAL A 75 13.33 17.89 -9.52
N ARG A 76 14.49 17.94 -10.17
CA ARG A 76 15.68 18.58 -9.62
C ARG A 76 15.51 20.10 -9.75
N THR A 77 14.89 20.77 -8.78
CA THR A 77 15.08 22.22 -8.64
C THR A 77 16.47 22.47 -8.04
N GLY A 78 17.50 22.33 -8.87
CA GLY A 78 18.80 22.92 -8.60
C GLY A 78 18.91 24.19 -9.40
N SER A 79 18.58 25.35 -8.81
CA SER A 79 19.03 26.64 -9.36
C SER A 79 20.52 26.79 -9.04
N GLY A 80 21.36 26.13 -9.84
CA GLY A 80 22.76 26.52 -9.96
C GLY A 80 22.83 27.66 -10.96
N SER A 81 22.78 28.90 -10.48
CA SER A 81 23.12 30.06 -11.29
C SER A 81 24.62 29.99 -11.61
N THR A 82 24.95 29.80 -12.88
CA THR A 82 26.27 30.06 -13.45
C THR A 82 26.25 31.37 -14.21
N CYS A 83 27.41 32.05 -14.16
CA CYS A 83 27.82 33.30 -14.80
C CYS A 83 27.58 34.56 -13.96
#